data_AF-A0A2M4ALU9-F1
#
_entry.id   AF-A0A2M4ALU9-F1
#
_cell.length_a   1.000
_cell.length_b   1.000
_cell.length_c   1.000
_cell.angle_alpha   90.00
_cell.angle_beta   90.00
_cell.angle_gamma   90.00
#
_symmetry.space_group_name_H-M   'P 1'
#
loop_
_entity.id
_entity.type
_entity.pdbx_description
1 polymer ?
#
loop_
_entity_poly.entity_id
_entity_poly.type
_entity_poly.pdbx_seq_one_letter_code
_entity_poly.pdbx_strand_id
1 'polypeptide(L)'
;MILLDINNTIVEETLTVKFKNAIAGNKAESIDVTVADFDGVLFHISNVNGDKTKVRTSISLKFYKQLQEHGADELLKREYGELLIAPEDGYNVSVLVDLENIPENWEDTVRRIGLLKRHCFASVFEKYFDYQTEGEGKGEGQKRAVINYRNDETMYVEAKPDRVTVVFSTIFRDEDDVVLGKVFMQELREGRRASHTAPQVLFSHREPPLELANTGARVGENIGYVTFVLFPRHTSKETRDNTINLIHMFRDYLHYHIKCSKAYIHSRMRAKTSEFLKVLNRARPEPKITEKKTITGRTFIRKE
;
A
#
# COMPACT_ATOMS: atom_id res chain seq x y z
N MET A 1 1.22 -2.95 -13.36
CA MET A 1 1.77 -3.07 -11.99
C MET A 1 0.89 -4.02 -11.18
N ILE A 2 1.43 -5.16 -10.74
CA ILE A 2 0.69 -6.17 -9.96
C ILE A 2 0.97 -5.98 -8.47
N LEU A 3 2.22 -6.09 -8.05
CA LEU A 3 2.63 -5.68 -6.70
C LEU A 3 2.73 -4.16 -6.65
N LEU A 4 2.37 -3.58 -5.50
CA LEU A 4 2.54 -2.16 -5.24
C LEU A 4 4.00 -1.87 -4.92
N ASP A 5 4.50 -0.72 -5.38
CA ASP A 5 5.80 -0.21 -4.98
C ASP A 5 5.78 0.14 -3.48
N ILE A 6 6.92 -0.07 -2.82
CA ILE A 6 7.05 0.06 -1.35
C ILE A 6 7.59 1.45 -0.97
N ASN A 7 8.46 1.98 -1.81
CA ASN A 7 9.04 3.31 -1.67
C ASN A 7 8.05 4.39 -2.12
N ASN A 8 8.12 5.54 -1.46
CA ASN A 8 7.41 6.72 -1.91
C ASN A 8 8.16 7.39 -3.07
N THR A 9 7.66 7.22 -4.29
CA THR A 9 8.28 7.75 -5.51
C THR A 9 8.44 9.26 -5.48
N ILE A 10 7.47 9.99 -4.92
CA ILE A 10 7.52 11.46 -4.87
C ILE A 10 8.66 11.93 -3.96
N VAL A 11 8.85 11.28 -2.80
CA VAL A 11 9.98 11.57 -1.91
C VAL A 11 11.30 11.28 -2.61
N GLU A 12 11.43 10.13 -3.26
CA GLU A 12 12.67 9.76 -3.96
C GLU A 12 13.01 10.70 -5.12
N GLU A 13 12.04 11.00 -5.99
CA GLU A 13 12.23 11.90 -7.13
C GLU A 13 12.60 13.31 -6.66
N THR A 14 11.91 13.80 -5.64
CA THR A 14 12.16 15.13 -5.06
C THR A 14 13.59 15.25 -4.53
N LEU A 15 14.03 14.29 -3.72
CA LEU A 15 15.39 14.30 -3.16
C LEU A 15 16.44 14.07 -4.25
N THR A 16 16.17 13.19 -5.22
CA THR A 16 17.05 12.95 -6.37
C THR A 16 17.32 14.23 -7.14
N VAL A 17 16.29 15.03 -7.42
CA VAL A 17 16.44 16.32 -8.10
C VAL A 17 17.29 17.28 -7.27
N LYS A 18 17.08 17.35 -5.95
CA LYS A 18 17.86 18.23 -5.06
C LYS A 18 19.33 17.83 -5.01
N PHE A 19 19.66 16.55 -4.86
CA PHE A 19 21.04 16.06 -4.88
C PHE A 19 21.71 16.31 -6.24
N LYS A 20 21.05 15.96 -7.35
CA LYS A 20 21.62 16.17 -8.70
C LYS A 20 21.92 17.64 -8.99
N ASN A 21 21.03 18.54 -8.58
CA ASN A 21 21.25 19.97 -8.72
C ASN A 21 22.43 20.47 -7.88
N ALA A 22 22.54 20.01 -6.64
CA ALA A 22 23.65 20.38 -5.77
C ALA A 22 25.00 19.86 -6.31
N ILE A 23 25.06 18.61 -6.79
CA ILE A 23 26.25 18.02 -7.42
C ILE A 23 26.66 18.79 -8.68
N ALA A 24 25.69 19.27 -9.46
CA ALA A 24 25.96 20.08 -10.65
C ALA A 24 26.44 21.51 -10.34
N GLY A 25 26.52 21.90 -9.06
CA GLY A 25 26.87 23.26 -8.65
C GLY A 25 25.77 24.29 -8.89
N ASN A 26 24.53 23.83 -9.11
CA ASN A 26 23.40 24.73 -9.29
C ASN A 26 23.02 25.38 -7.95
N LYS A 27 22.45 26.58 -8.02
CA LYS A 27 21.97 27.29 -6.83
C LYS A 27 20.89 26.48 -6.12
N ALA A 28 21.03 26.32 -4.80
CA ALA A 28 20.01 25.66 -3.98
C ALA A 28 18.66 26.40 -4.04
N GLU A 29 17.62 25.68 -4.45
CA GLU A 29 16.26 26.20 -4.56
C GLU A 29 15.43 25.85 -3.34
N SER A 30 14.52 26.76 -2.96
CA SER A 30 13.59 26.52 -1.87
C SER A 30 12.70 25.30 -2.16
N ILE A 31 12.27 24.61 -1.12
CA ILE A 31 11.30 23.54 -1.21
C ILE A 31 10.36 23.56 0.00
N ASP A 32 9.09 23.33 -0.30
CA ASP A 32 8.01 23.13 0.64
C ASP A 32 6.94 22.28 -0.07
N VAL A 33 6.88 20.99 0.24
CA VAL A 33 5.99 20.02 -0.42
C VAL A 33 5.37 19.12 0.63
N THR A 34 4.04 19.02 0.62
CA THR A 34 3.29 18.03 1.40
C THR A 34 2.80 16.92 0.49
N VAL A 35 3.05 15.67 0.87
CA VAL A 35 2.72 14.47 0.10
C VAL A 35 1.94 13.50 0.98
N ALA A 36 0.91 12.86 0.44
CA ALA A 36 0.21 11.79 1.14
C ALA A 36 0.72 10.41 0.69
N ASP A 37 0.60 9.43 1.57
CA ASP A 37 0.82 8.02 1.27
C ASP A 37 -0.40 7.21 1.77
N PHE A 38 -0.44 5.90 1.50
CA PHE A 38 -1.48 5.02 1.99
C PHE A 38 -1.54 5.03 3.54
N ASP A 39 -2.64 4.52 4.11
CA ASP A 39 -2.89 4.51 5.56
C ASP A 39 -3.04 5.89 6.23
N GLY A 40 -3.21 6.94 5.43
CA GLY A 40 -3.37 8.30 5.94
C GLY A 40 -2.06 8.87 6.49
N VAL A 41 -0.94 8.37 5.97
CA VAL A 41 0.40 8.90 6.23
C VAL A 41 0.59 10.20 5.44
N LEU A 42 1.27 11.15 6.07
CA LEU A 42 1.64 12.43 5.47
C LEU A 42 3.14 12.63 5.56
N PHE A 43 3.74 13.02 4.44
CA PHE A 43 5.12 13.49 4.34
C PHE A 43 5.15 15.00 4.15
N HIS A 44 6.20 15.63 4.67
CA HIS A 44 6.50 17.02 4.43
C HIS A 44 7.99 17.18 4.14
N ILE A 45 8.31 17.73 2.96
CA ILE A 45 9.67 17.99 2.51
C ILE A 45 9.86 19.50 2.47
N SER A 46 10.71 20.02 3.36
CA SER A 46 10.89 21.45 3.55
C SER A 46 12.34 21.83 3.84
N ASN A 47 12.66 23.10 3.63
CA ASN A 47 13.92 23.67 4.11
C ASN A 47 13.83 24.05 5.60
N VAL A 48 14.89 23.76 6.36
CA VAL A 48 14.94 24.05 7.80
C VAL A 48 15.36 25.51 8.01
N ASN A 49 14.57 26.29 8.76
CA ASN A 49 14.89 27.69 9.11
C ASN A 49 15.21 28.59 7.90
N GLY A 50 14.66 28.28 6.72
CA GLY A 50 14.93 29.01 5.47
C GLY A 50 16.28 28.68 4.81
N ASP A 51 17.05 27.75 5.38
CA ASP A 51 18.31 27.28 4.81
C ASP A 51 18.07 26.32 3.64
N LYS A 52 18.38 26.78 2.42
CA LYS A 52 18.07 26.07 1.18
C LYS A 52 18.94 24.84 0.96
N THR A 53 20.08 24.75 1.64
CA THR A 53 20.98 23.59 1.55
C THR A 53 20.54 22.45 2.44
N LYS A 54 19.69 22.72 3.44
CA LYS A 54 19.17 21.73 4.38
C LYS A 54 17.78 21.31 3.99
N VAL A 55 17.62 20.06 3.56
CA VAL A 55 16.33 19.49 3.16
C VAL A 55 15.88 18.48 4.19
N ARG A 56 14.81 18.80 4.91
CA ARG A 56 14.18 17.92 5.89
C ARG A 56 13.01 17.18 5.26
N THR A 57 12.96 15.87 5.46
CA THR A 57 11.79 15.03 5.15
C THR A 57 11.18 14.54 6.47
N SER A 58 9.97 14.99 6.76
CA SER A 58 9.21 14.62 7.96
C SER A 58 8.06 13.68 7.59
N ILE A 59 7.73 12.72 8.44
CA ILE A 59 6.61 11.78 8.27
C ILE A 59 5.69 11.82 9.49
N SER A 60 4.39 11.81 9.24
CA SER A 60 3.32 11.79 10.24
C SER A 60 2.46 10.54 10.06
N LEU A 61 2.35 9.75 11.13
CA LEU A 61 1.52 8.56 11.24
C LEU A 61 0.72 8.64 12.54
N LYS A 62 -0.62 8.58 12.43
CA LYS A 62 -1.52 8.66 13.61
C LYS A 62 -1.27 7.59 14.66
N PHE A 63 -0.71 6.46 14.24
CA PHE A 63 -0.44 5.28 15.06
C PHE A 63 1.05 5.13 15.42
N TYR A 64 1.88 6.15 15.21
CA TYR A 64 3.32 6.07 15.48
C TYR A 64 3.64 5.66 16.92
N LYS A 65 2.90 6.19 17.91
CA LYS A 65 3.08 5.82 19.32
C LYS A 65 2.92 4.31 19.57
N GLN A 66 2.01 3.66 18.84
CA GLN A 66 1.83 2.22 18.94
C GLN A 66 3.05 1.48 18.36
N LEU A 67 3.61 1.96 17.24
CA LEU A 67 4.86 1.40 16.70
C LEU A 67 6.04 1.62 17.65
N GLN A 68 6.09 2.78 18.32
CA GLN A 68 7.13 3.12 19.30
C GLN A 68 7.17 2.14 20.47
N GLU A 69 6.01 1.67 20.96
CA GLU A 69 5.91 0.59 21.97
C GLU A 69 6.54 -0.74 21.50
N HIS A 70 6.78 -0.88 20.20
CA HIS A 70 7.38 -2.04 19.55
C HIS A 70 8.76 -1.77 18.94
N GLY A 71 9.44 -0.68 19.34
CA GLY A 71 10.85 -0.46 19.03
C GLY A 71 11.12 0.35 17.75
N ALA A 72 10.17 1.21 17.34
CA ALA A 72 10.32 2.03 16.15
C ALA A 72 11.53 2.98 16.22
N ASP A 73 11.75 3.63 17.36
CA ASP A 73 12.82 4.62 17.50
C ASP A 73 14.21 3.97 17.40
N GLU A 74 14.40 2.79 18.00
CA GLU A 74 15.66 2.04 17.95
C GLU A 74 15.97 1.58 16.53
N LEU A 75 14.96 1.07 15.81
CA LEU A 75 15.12 0.68 14.41
C LEU A 75 15.46 1.89 13.54
N LEU A 76 14.72 2.98 13.69
CA LEU A 76 14.97 4.19 12.90
C LEU A 76 16.35 4.76 13.18
N LYS A 77 16.80 4.74 14.44
CA LYS A 77 18.16 5.15 14.81
C LYS A 77 19.23 4.26 14.16
N ARG A 78 18.99 2.95 14.09
CA ARG A 78 19.87 1.99 13.38
C ARG A 78 19.90 2.28 11.88
N GLU A 79 18.77 2.61 11.28
CA GLU A 79 18.70 2.89 9.85
C GLU A 79 19.32 4.25 9.51
N TYR A 80 18.79 5.34 10.07
CA TYR A 80 19.11 6.68 9.60
C TYR A 80 20.28 7.33 10.34
N GLY A 81 20.69 6.82 11.50
CA GLY A 81 21.87 7.29 12.23
C GLY A 81 21.87 8.81 12.43
N GLU A 82 22.90 9.48 11.91
CA GLU A 82 23.09 10.94 12.01
C GLU A 82 22.11 11.75 11.17
N LEU A 83 21.42 11.13 10.20
CA LEU A 83 20.40 11.81 9.40
C LEU A 83 19.13 12.10 10.22
N LEU A 84 18.91 11.40 11.33
CA LEU A 84 17.77 11.67 12.20
C LEU A 84 17.99 12.94 13.00
N ILE A 85 16.98 13.81 12.98
CA ILE A 85 16.93 15.04 13.76
C ILE A 85 15.69 15.05 14.65
N ALA A 86 15.56 16.07 15.49
CA ALA A 86 14.34 16.29 16.24
C ALA A 86 13.13 16.35 15.29
N PRO A 87 12.03 15.64 15.58
CA PRO A 87 10.83 15.66 14.75
C PRO A 87 10.29 17.08 14.59
N GLU A 88 9.84 17.39 13.38
CA GLU A 88 9.08 18.60 13.09
C GLU A 88 7.75 18.62 13.86
N ASP A 89 7.34 19.82 14.29
CA ASP A 89 6.05 20.01 14.95
C ASP A 89 4.90 19.47 14.09
N GLY A 90 4.11 18.55 14.66
CA GLY A 90 3.02 17.86 13.96
C GLY A 90 3.40 16.57 13.22
N TYR A 91 4.69 16.22 13.22
CA TYR A 91 5.23 15.00 12.63
C TYR A 91 5.86 14.10 13.69
N ASN A 92 6.12 12.84 13.33
CA ASN A 92 6.63 11.84 14.26
C ASN A 92 8.12 11.58 14.11
N VAL A 93 8.62 11.61 12.87
CA VAL A 93 10.01 11.35 12.53
C VAL A 93 10.45 12.37 11.48
N SER A 94 11.65 12.91 11.63
CA SER A 94 12.25 13.82 10.65
C SER A 94 13.68 13.42 10.34
N VAL A 95 13.98 13.34 9.05
CA VAL A 95 15.31 13.04 8.50
C VAL A 95 15.81 14.29 7.78
N LEU A 96 17.06 14.67 8.01
CA LEU A 96 17.71 15.82 7.40
C LEU A 96 18.82 15.36 6.46
N VAL A 97 18.83 15.91 5.25
CA VAL A 97 19.98 15.80 4.35
C VAL A 97 20.58 17.19 4.12
N ASP A 98 21.91 17.24 4.09
CA ASP A 98 22.68 18.44 3.82
C ASP A 98 23.23 18.38 2.39
N LEU A 99 22.84 19.35 1.56
CA LEU A 99 23.27 19.46 0.17
C LEU A 99 24.71 20.00 0.03
N GLU A 100 25.33 20.49 1.10
CA GLU A 100 26.76 20.86 1.11
C GLU A 100 27.66 19.67 1.47
N ASN A 101 27.13 18.66 2.16
CA ASN A 101 27.86 17.46 2.58
C ASN A 101 27.19 16.20 2.03
N ILE A 102 27.25 16.03 0.71
CA ILE A 102 26.60 14.93 0.00
C ILE A 102 27.44 13.66 0.13
N PRO A 103 26.89 12.55 0.65
CA PRO A 103 27.63 11.29 0.73
C PRO A 103 27.81 10.67 -0.68
N GLU A 104 28.88 9.90 -0.88
CA GLU A 104 29.13 9.22 -2.17
C GLU A 104 27.96 8.31 -2.58
N ASN A 105 27.31 7.67 -1.61
CA ASN A 105 26.14 6.79 -1.80
C ASN A 105 24.80 7.53 -1.63
N TRP A 106 24.69 8.79 -2.05
CA TRP A 106 23.45 9.56 -1.92
C TRP A 106 22.22 8.88 -2.55
N GLU A 107 22.38 8.10 -3.63
CA GLU A 107 21.26 7.35 -4.23
C GLU A 107 20.66 6.32 -3.27
N ASP A 108 21.50 5.65 -2.49
CA ASP A 108 21.04 4.71 -1.46
C ASP A 108 20.35 5.46 -0.31
N THR A 109 20.90 6.61 0.09
CA THR A 109 20.27 7.49 1.09
C THR A 109 18.86 7.92 0.64
N VAL A 110 18.71 8.31 -0.62
CA VAL A 110 17.41 8.67 -1.21
C VAL A 110 16.44 7.49 -1.16
N ARG A 111 16.85 6.29 -1.60
CA ARG A 111 16.01 5.09 -1.54
C ARG A 111 15.58 4.75 -0.12
N ARG A 112 16.50 4.84 0.84
CA ARG A 112 16.22 4.58 2.25
C ARG A 112 15.24 5.59 2.83
N ILE A 113 15.31 6.87 2.46
CA ILE A 113 14.31 7.88 2.87
C ILE A 113 12.96 7.61 2.17
N GLY A 114 12.96 7.16 0.92
CA GLY A 114 11.75 6.69 0.23
C GLY A 114 11.02 5.55 0.96
N LEU A 115 11.77 4.72 1.70
CA LEU A 115 11.26 3.61 2.52
C LEU A 115 10.88 4.00 3.95
N LEU A 116 10.83 5.29 4.30
CA LEU A 116 10.63 5.74 5.68
C LEU A 116 9.33 5.22 6.33
N LYS A 117 8.22 5.15 5.57
CA LYS A 117 6.98 4.50 6.04
C LYS A 117 7.23 3.02 6.37
N ARG A 118 7.88 2.28 5.46
CA ARG A 118 8.21 0.86 5.64
C ARG A 118 9.10 0.65 6.87
N HIS A 119 10.12 1.48 7.08
CA HIS A 119 10.99 1.37 8.26
C HIS A 119 10.25 1.62 9.57
N CYS A 120 9.32 2.58 9.63
CA CYS A 120 8.46 2.76 10.81
C CYS A 120 7.70 1.47 11.14
N PHE A 121 7.09 0.82 10.13
CA PHE A 121 6.34 -0.42 10.30
C PHE A 121 7.24 -1.64 10.58
N ALA A 122 8.48 -1.68 10.09
CA ALA A 122 9.35 -2.84 10.21
C ALA A 122 9.60 -3.26 11.66
N SER A 123 9.62 -2.30 12.59
CA SER A 123 9.93 -2.50 14.01
C SER A 123 9.04 -3.55 14.67
N VAL A 124 7.71 -3.44 14.46
CA VAL A 124 6.76 -4.41 15.03
C VAL A 124 6.93 -5.79 14.40
N PHE A 125 7.30 -5.90 13.14
CA PHE A 125 7.52 -7.22 12.54
C PHE A 125 8.84 -7.85 13.00
N GLU A 126 9.94 -7.10 12.99
CA GLU A 126 11.25 -7.57 13.46
C GLU A 126 11.16 -8.08 14.90
N LYS A 127 10.53 -7.32 15.80
CA LYS A 127 10.33 -7.71 17.21
C LYS A 127 9.66 -9.08 17.35
N TYR A 128 8.57 -9.33 16.63
CA TYR A 128 7.82 -10.58 16.73
C TYR A 128 8.47 -11.73 15.95
N PHE A 129 9.24 -11.43 14.89
CA PHE A 129 10.04 -12.42 14.19
C PHE A 129 11.21 -12.90 15.06
N ASP A 130 11.82 -11.99 15.81
CA ASP A 130 12.88 -12.32 16.76
C ASP A 130 12.34 -13.12 17.95
N TYR A 131 11.15 -12.78 18.48
CA TYR A 131 10.47 -13.60 19.50
C TYR A 131 10.21 -15.04 19.05
N GLN A 132 9.90 -15.25 17.78
CA GLN A 132 9.73 -16.60 17.24
C GLN A 132 11.08 -17.30 17.03
N THR A 133 12.12 -16.57 16.60
CA THR A 133 13.45 -17.14 16.29
C THR A 133 14.25 -17.52 17.54
N GLU A 134 14.10 -16.79 18.65
CA GLU A 134 14.84 -17.00 19.89
C GLU A 134 14.41 -18.24 20.72
N GLY A 135 13.36 -18.97 20.28
CA GLY A 135 12.96 -20.25 20.88
C GLY A 135 12.04 -20.16 22.10
N GLU A 136 11.56 -21.34 22.54
CA GLU A 136 10.48 -21.54 23.52
C GLU A 136 10.67 -20.76 24.82
N GLY A 137 9.67 -19.93 25.16
CA GLY A 137 9.59 -19.19 26.42
C GLY A 137 9.61 -17.66 26.28
N LYS A 138 10.20 -17.10 25.21
CA LYS A 138 10.18 -15.63 25.00
C LYS A 138 9.00 -15.14 24.17
N GLY A 139 8.52 -15.89 23.18
CA GLY A 139 7.36 -15.49 22.37
C GLY A 139 6.00 -15.87 22.99
N GLU A 140 5.95 -16.99 23.72
CA GLU A 140 4.73 -17.49 24.32
C GLU A 140 4.36 -16.68 25.57
N GLY A 141 3.15 -16.11 25.60
CA GLY A 141 2.71 -15.21 26.67
C GLY A 141 3.10 -13.73 26.48
N GLN A 142 3.79 -13.37 25.40
CA GLN A 142 3.99 -11.97 25.06
C GLN A 142 2.67 -11.31 24.67
N LYS A 143 2.49 -10.08 25.13
CA LYS A 143 1.36 -9.27 24.69
C LYS A 143 1.45 -9.08 23.17
N ARG A 144 0.39 -9.42 22.45
CA ARG A 144 0.28 -9.14 21.01
C ARG A 144 0.39 -7.65 20.71
N ALA A 145 0.91 -7.32 19.53
CA ALA A 145 0.87 -5.96 19.04
C ALA A 145 -0.52 -5.64 18.52
N VAL A 146 -0.98 -4.42 18.74
CA VAL A 146 -2.25 -3.91 18.22
C VAL A 146 -1.97 -2.56 17.57
N ILE A 147 -1.92 -2.53 16.25
CA ILE A 147 -1.60 -1.34 15.46
C ILE A 147 -2.85 -0.89 14.72
N ASN A 148 -3.42 0.25 15.10
CA ASN A 148 -4.55 0.87 14.42
C ASN A 148 -4.04 1.67 13.22
N TYR A 149 -3.58 0.97 12.19
CA TYR A 149 -2.95 1.56 11.00
C TYR A 149 -3.92 2.46 10.21
N ARG A 150 -5.23 2.34 10.43
CA ARG A 150 -6.24 3.34 10.01
C ARG A 150 -7.20 3.60 11.16
N ASN A 151 -8.01 4.65 11.05
CA ASN A 151 -8.99 5.03 12.09
C ASN A 151 -9.94 3.88 12.48
N ASP A 152 -10.23 3.01 11.52
CA ASP A 152 -11.26 1.98 11.60
C ASP A 152 -10.75 0.56 11.29
N GLU A 153 -9.46 0.41 10.98
CA GLU A 153 -8.81 -0.86 10.67
C GLU A 153 -7.64 -1.11 11.62
N THR A 154 -7.44 -2.39 12.00
CA THR A 154 -6.46 -2.78 13.02
C THR A 154 -5.65 -3.98 12.55
N MET A 155 -4.35 -3.95 12.80
CA MET A 155 -3.42 -5.05 12.55
C MET A 155 -2.98 -5.63 13.89
N TYR A 156 -3.04 -6.95 14.01
CA TYR A 156 -2.59 -7.69 15.18
C TYR A 156 -1.38 -8.54 14.81
N VAL A 157 -0.33 -8.50 15.62
CA VAL A 157 0.86 -9.34 15.43
C VAL A 157 1.10 -10.15 16.70
N GLU A 158 1.21 -11.46 16.54
CA GLU A 158 1.44 -12.39 17.65
C GLU A 158 2.46 -13.44 17.23
N ALA A 159 3.40 -13.74 18.13
CA ALA A 159 4.40 -14.77 17.93
C ALA A 159 4.01 -16.01 18.73
N LYS A 160 4.13 -17.16 18.10
CA LYS A 160 4.03 -18.49 18.71
C LYS A 160 5.38 -19.20 18.50
N PRO A 161 5.67 -20.31 19.22
CA PRO A 161 6.95 -21.00 19.09
C PRO A 161 7.31 -21.40 17.65
N ASP A 162 6.32 -21.86 16.87
CA ASP A 162 6.51 -22.42 15.53
C ASP A 162 6.14 -21.46 14.38
N ARG A 163 5.57 -20.29 14.68
CA ARG A 163 5.00 -19.36 13.67
C ARG A 163 4.77 -17.97 14.22
N VAL A 164 4.71 -16.98 13.34
CA VAL A 164 4.17 -15.64 13.61
C VAL A 164 2.84 -15.49 12.88
N THR A 165 1.82 -15.00 13.58
CA THR A 165 0.50 -14.71 13.01
C THR A 165 0.31 -13.21 12.89
N VAL A 166 -0.02 -12.75 11.68
CA VAL A 166 -0.39 -11.36 11.40
C VAL A 166 -1.84 -11.34 10.97
N VAL A 167 -2.70 -10.66 11.73
CA VAL A 167 -4.13 -10.55 11.43
C VAL A 167 -4.46 -9.12 11.03
N PHE A 168 -5.00 -8.93 9.82
CA PHE A 168 -5.56 -7.67 9.37
C PHE A 168 -7.07 -7.69 9.56
N SER A 169 -7.59 -6.76 10.38
CA SER A 169 -8.99 -6.38 10.39
C SER A 169 -9.15 -5.22 9.41
N THR A 170 -9.73 -5.49 8.23
CA THR A 170 -9.96 -4.49 7.19
C THR A 170 -11.45 -4.25 6.98
N ILE A 171 -11.80 -3.03 6.57
CA ILE A 171 -13.18 -2.62 6.32
C ILE A 171 -13.39 -2.42 4.83
N PHE A 172 -14.44 -3.05 4.31
CA PHE A 172 -14.95 -2.82 2.97
C PHE A 172 -16.09 -1.81 3.06
N ARG A 173 -15.90 -0.61 2.51
CA ARG A 173 -16.91 0.46 2.61
C ARG A 173 -18.12 0.23 1.73
N ASP A 174 -17.93 -0.52 0.65
CA ASP A 174 -18.93 -0.85 -0.35
C ASP A 174 -19.30 -2.33 -0.20
N GLU A 175 -20.60 -2.64 -0.24
CA GLU A 175 -21.10 -4.01 -0.15
C GLU A 175 -20.59 -4.86 -1.32
N ASP A 176 -20.44 -4.26 -2.51
CA ASP A 176 -19.88 -4.94 -3.68
C ASP A 176 -18.41 -5.30 -3.46
N ASP A 177 -17.66 -4.46 -2.75
CA ASP A 177 -16.25 -4.72 -2.42
C ASP A 177 -16.11 -5.88 -1.42
N VAL A 178 -17.11 -6.11 -0.55
CA VAL A 178 -17.16 -7.30 0.31
C VAL A 178 -17.23 -8.57 -0.54
N VAL A 179 -18.10 -8.58 -1.55
CA VAL A 179 -18.30 -9.75 -2.43
C VAL A 179 -17.06 -10.02 -3.27
N LEU A 180 -16.48 -8.98 -3.89
CA LEU A 180 -15.24 -9.10 -4.64
C LEU A 180 -14.08 -9.53 -3.72
N GLY A 181 -13.97 -8.92 -2.54
CA GLY A 181 -12.96 -9.25 -1.54
C GLY A 181 -13.02 -10.72 -1.13
N LYS A 182 -14.22 -11.29 -0.91
CA LYS A 182 -14.40 -12.72 -0.63
C LYS A 182 -13.83 -13.61 -1.73
N VAL A 183 -14.01 -13.25 -2.99
CA VAL A 183 -13.45 -14.01 -4.13
C VAL A 183 -11.93 -13.98 -4.10
N PHE A 184 -11.31 -12.81 -3.92
CA PHE A 184 -9.84 -12.70 -3.77
C PHE A 184 -9.32 -13.50 -2.57
N MET A 185 -10.02 -13.46 -1.43
CA MET A 185 -9.61 -14.19 -0.23
C MET A 185 -9.73 -15.70 -0.38
N GLN A 186 -10.73 -16.19 -1.11
CA GLN A 186 -10.85 -17.61 -1.42
C GLN A 186 -9.64 -18.10 -2.24
N GLU A 187 -9.24 -17.35 -3.26
CA GLU A 187 -8.05 -17.67 -4.06
C GLU A 187 -6.76 -17.62 -3.24
N LEU A 188 -6.59 -16.62 -2.36
CA LEU A 188 -5.43 -16.53 -1.46
C LEU A 188 -5.38 -17.68 -0.45
N ARG A 189 -6.53 -18.09 0.10
CA ARG A 189 -6.63 -19.26 0.99
C ARG A 189 -6.16 -20.53 0.29
N GLU A 190 -6.45 -20.67 -1.00
CA GLU A 190 -6.01 -21.79 -1.84
C GLU A 190 -4.63 -21.58 -2.48
N GLY A 191 -3.97 -20.45 -2.23
CA GLY A 191 -2.72 -20.04 -2.87
C GLY A 191 -1.55 -21.02 -2.67
N ARG A 192 -1.59 -21.86 -1.62
CA ARG A 192 -0.60 -22.93 -1.40
C ARG A 192 -0.65 -24.05 -2.45
N ARG A 193 -1.68 -24.08 -3.32
CA ARG A 193 -1.70 -24.94 -4.52
C ARG A 193 -0.67 -24.49 -5.55
N ALA A 194 -0.44 -23.18 -5.69
CA ALA A 194 0.54 -22.62 -6.60
C ALA A 194 1.96 -22.63 -6.00
N SER A 195 2.07 -22.37 -4.69
CA SER A 195 3.35 -22.42 -3.98
C SER A 195 3.21 -23.08 -2.62
N HIS A 196 3.67 -24.34 -2.51
CA HIS A 196 3.61 -25.11 -1.27
C HIS A 196 4.41 -24.49 -0.12
N THR A 197 5.39 -23.64 -0.43
CA THR A 197 6.25 -22.99 0.56
C THR A 197 5.72 -21.65 1.05
N ALA A 198 4.66 -21.11 0.45
CA ALA A 198 4.08 -19.82 0.81
C ALA A 198 3.41 -19.82 2.20
N PRO A 199 3.24 -18.64 2.82
CA PRO A 199 2.45 -18.48 4.03
C PRO A 199 1.04 -19.07 3.91
N GLN A 200 0.52 -19.59 5.01
CA GLN A 200 -0.90 -19.97 5.05
C GLN A 200 -1.75 -18.72 5.28
N VAL A 201 -2.81 -18.58 4.48
CA VAL A 201 -3.78 -17.49 4.61
C VAL A 201 -5.12 -18.06 5.05
N LEU A 202 -5.72 -17.43 6.06
CA LEU A 202 -7.08 -17.71 6.52
C LEU A 202 -7.90 -16.43 6.36
N PHE A 203 -9.19 -16.60 6.12
CA PHE A 203 -10.13 -15.50 6.01
C PHE A 203 -11.36 -15.80 6.86
N SER A 204 -11.74 -14.84 7.70
CA SER A 204 -13.01 -14.84 8.43
C SER A 204 -13.80 -13.60 8.05
N HIS A 205 -15.08 -13.79 7.78
CA HIS A 205 -15.99 -12.70 7.46
C HIS A 205 -16.84 -12.37 8.69
N ARG A 206 -17.03 -11.08 8.96
CA ARG A 206 -17.81 -10.50 10.07
C ARG A 206 -17.20 -10.67 11.44
N GLU A 207 -16.78 -11.87 11.78
CA GLU A 207 -16.30 -12.22 13.12
C GLU A 207 -14.77 -12.36 13.14
N PRO A 208 -14.12 -11.89 14.22
CA PRO A 208 -12.70 -12.11 14.42
C PRO A 208 -12.40 -13.60 14.59
N PRO A 209 -11.20 -14.06 14.23
CA PRO A 209 -10.78 -15.42 14.52
C PRO A 209 -10.67 -15.64 16.04
N LEU A 210 -10.76 -16.89 16.49
CA LEU A 210 -10.82 -17.23 17.91
C LEU A 210 -9.64 -16.68 18.72
N GLU A 211 -8.46 -16.52 18.12
CA GLU A 211 -7.32 -15.92 18.81
C GLU A 211 -7.57 -14.47 19.23
N LEU A 212 -8.44 -13.75 18.51
CA LEU A 212 -8.82 -12.37 18.80
C LEU A 212 -10.12 -12.26 19.62
N ALA A 213 -10.70 -13.37 20.07
CA ALA A 213 -11.87 -13.35 20.95
C ALA A 213 -11.56 -12.54 22.24
N ASN A 214 -12.55 -11.80 22.73
CA ASN A 214 -12.45 -10.98 23.95
C ASN A 214 -11.42 -9.85 23.93
N THR A 215 -10.86 -9.49 22.78
CA THR A 215 -9.90 -8.36 22.66
C THR A 215 -10.55 -7.02 22.33
N GLY A 216 -11.88 -6.97 22.25
CA GLY A 216 -12.59 -5.82 21.70
C GLY A 216 -12.44 -5.67 20.17
N ALA A 217 -11.97 -6.73 19.49
CA ALA A 217 -11.97 -6.80 18.03
C ALA A 217 -13.38 -6.56 17.48
N ARG A 218 -13.48 -5.71 16.45
CA ARG A 218 -14.76 -5.26 15.89
C ARG A 218 -15.49 -6.40 15.18
N VAL A 219 -16.80 -6.46 15.34
CA VAL A 219 -17.67 -7.37 14.60
C VAL A 219 -18.54 -6.53 13.68
N GLY A 220 -18.74 -6.98 12.44
CA GLY A 220 -19.63 -6.27 11.52
C GLY A 220 -19.69 -6.83 10.12
N GLU A 221 -20.82 -6.62 9.45
CA GLU A 221 -21.09 -7.09 8.08
C GLU A 221 -20.03 -6.68 7.05
N ASN A 222 -19.44 -5.50 7.23
CA ASN A 222 -18.47 -4.91 6.30
C ASN A 222 -17.01 -5.16 6.70
N ILE A 223 -16.77 -6.04 7.69
CA ILE A 223 -15.45 -6.34 8.23
C ILE A 223 -14.98 -7.69 7.71
N GLY A 224 -13.72 -7.72 7.28
CA GLY A 224 -12.99 -8.94 6.95
C GLY A 224 -11.74 -9.07 7.80
N TYR A 225 -11.52 -10.27 8.33
CA TYR A 225 -10.31 -10.65 9.03
C TYR A 225 -9.47 -11.53 8.11
N VAL A 226 -8.26 -11.08 7.78
CA VAL A 226 -7.29 -11.85 7.01
C VAL A 226 -6.12 -12.22 7.91
N THR A 227 -5.89 -13.50 8.12
CA THR A 227 -4.80 -14.01 8.95
C THR A 227 -3.72 -14.61 8.08
N PHE A 228 -2.52 -14.07 8.16
CA PHE A 228 -1.30 -14.66 7.61
C PHE A 228 -0.57 -15.44 8.69
N VAL A 229 -0.21 -16.67 8.37
CA VAL A 229 0.61 -17.54 9.22
C VAL A 229 1.99 -17.68 8.58
N LEU A 230 2.97 -17.04 9.22
CA LEU A 230 4.36 -16.96 8.79
C LEU A 230 5.21 -17.97 9.58
N PHE A 231 5.74 -18.97 8.89
CA PHE A 231 6.70 -19.95 9.43
C PHE A 231 8.15 -19.43 9.45
N PRO A 232 9.10 -20.11 10.13
CA PRO A 232 10.52 -19.70 10.23
C PRO A 232 11.19 -19.34 8.90
N ARG A 233 10.80 -20.02 7.81
CA ARG A 233 11.30 -19.74 6.45
C ARG A 233 10.97 -18.34 5.93
N HIS A 234 9.95 -17.67 6.50
CA HIS A 234 9.51 -16.32 6.14
C HIS A 234 10.03 -15.26 7.13
N THR A 235 10.35 -15.65 8.36
CA THR A 235 10.73 -14.75 9.47
C THR A 235 12.25 -14.74 9.73
N SER A 236 13.00 -15.61 9.06
CA SER A 236 14.46 -15.69 9.17
C SER A 236 15.13 -14.36 8.78
N LYS A 237 16.36 -14.14 9.27
CA LYS A 237 17.12 -12.92 8.98
C LYS A 237 17.37 -12.69 7.49
N GLU A 238 17.43 -13.76 6.70
CA GLU A 238 17.68 -13.69 5.27
C GLU A 238 16.44 -13.27 4.46
N THR A 239 15.23 -13.66 4.91
CA THR A 239 13.99 -13.44 4.14
C THR A 239 13.06 -12.39 4.75
N ARG A 240 13.29 -11.97 6.00
CA ARG A 240 12.39 -11.07 6.74
C ARG A 240 12.13 -9.77 6.04
N ASP A 241 13.13 -9.16 5.38
CA ASP A 241 12.94 -7.86 4.74
C ASP A 241 11.92 -7.93 3.61
N ASN A 242 12.01 -8.97 2.78
CA ASN A 242 11.03 -9.21 1.72
C ASN A 242 9.65 -9.57 2.28
N THR A 243 9.60 -10.36 3.35
CA THR A 243 8.33 -10.67 4.03
C THR A 243 7.66 -9.39 4.57
N ILE A 244 8.43 -8.52 5.23
CA ILE A 244 7.95 -7.22 5.75
C ILE A 244 7.45 -6.37 4.59
N ASN A 245 8.23 -6.28 3.50
CA ASN A 245 7.87 -5.53 2.29
C ASN A 245 6.50 -5.94 1.73
N LEU A 246 6.22 -7.24 1.66
CA LEU A 246 4.94 -7.73 1.15
C LEU A 246 3.79 -7.59 2.15
N ILE A 247 4.04 -7.96 3.42
CA ILE A 247 2.97 -8.05 4.42
C ILE A 247 2.44 -6.67 4.80
N HIS A 248 3.29 -5.65 4.92
CA HIS A 248 2.83 -4.30 5.30
C HIS A 248 2.01 -3.63 4.18
N MET A 249 2.22 -4.01 2.92
CA MET A 249 1.45 -3.51 1.77
C MET A 249 0.20 -4.34 1.45
N PHE A 250 -0.02 -5.46 2.15
CA PHE A 250 -1.09 -6.41 1.81
C PHE A 250 -2.47 -5.75 1.73
N ARG A 251 -2.82 -4.93 2.73
CA ARG A 251 -4.13 -4.28 2.78
C ARG A 251 -4.36 -3.39 1.57
N ASP A 252 -3.38 -2.56 1.23
CA ASP A 252 -3.49 -1.67 0.07
C ASP A 252 -3.46 -2.45 -1.24
N TYR A 253 -2.67 -3.52 -1.33
CA TYR A 253 -2.66 -4.45 -2.45
C TYR A 253 -4.07 -5.02 -2.69
N LEU A 254 -4.74 -5.52 -1.66
CA LEU A 254 -6.09 -6.06 -1.76
C LEU A 254 -7.08 -5.00 -2.28
N HIS A 255 -7.10 -3.83 -1.63
CA HIS A 255 -8.01 -2.75 -1.99
C HIS A 255 -7.75 -2.15 -3.37
N TYR A 256 -6.49 -2.15 -3.81
CA TYR A 256 -6.08 -1.76 -5.16
C TYR A 256 -6.62 -2.76 -6.19
N HIS A 257 -6.41 -4.06 -5.99
CA HIS A 257 -6.85 -5.09 -6.94
C HIS A 257 -8.37 -5.23 -7.03
N ILE A 258 -9.10 -4.99 -5.94
CA ILE A 258 -10.57 -4.88 -5.99
C ILE A 258 -10.98 -3.74 -6.94
N LYS A 259 -10.38 -2.56 -6.80
CA LYS A 259 -10.66 -1.40 -7.68
C LYS A 259 -10.27 -1.68 -9.13
N CYS A 260 -9.12 -2.31 -9.38
CA CYS A 260 -8.71 -2.72 -10.72
C CYS A 260 -9.68 -3.74 -11.33
N SER A 261 -10.18 -4.70 -10.55
CA SER A 261 -11.19 -5.67 -11.01
C SER A 261 -12.48 -4.97 -11.42
N LYS A 262 -12.98 -4.00 -10.63
CA LYS A 262 -14.14 -3.16 -11.00
C LYS A 262 -13.89 -2.40 -12.31
N ALA A 263 -12.71 -1.79 -12.48
CA ALA A 263 -12.36 -1.10 -13.71
C ALA A 263 -12.33 -2.04 -14.94
N TYR A 264 -11.84 -3.26 -14.76
CA TYR A 264 -11.86 -4.29 -15.81
C TYR A 264 -13.29 -4.71 -16.16
N ILE A 265 -14.15 -4.95 -15.17
CA ILE A 265 -15.58 -5.24 -15.37
C ILE A 265 -16.25 -4.11 -16.16
N HIS A 266 -15.99 -2.84 -15.81
CA HIS A 266 -16.50 -1.70 -16.57
C HIS A 266 -16.05 -1.72 -18.04
N SER A 267 -14.80 -2.10 -18.32
CA SER A 267 -14.32 -2.25 -19.71
C SER A 267 -15.13 -3.31 -20.48
N ARG A 268 -15.39 -4.47 -19.85
CA ARG A 268 -16.19 -5.55 -20.46
C ARG A 268 -17.64 -5.13 -20.68
N MET A 269 -18.23 -4.41 -19.72
CA MET A 269 -19.59 -3.85 -19.85
C MET A 269 -19.69 -2.86 -21.02
N ARG A 270 -18.71 -1.97 -21.19
CA ARG A 270 -18.67 -1.02 -22.33
C ARG A 270 -18.56 -1.74 -23.67
N ALA A 271 -17.69 -2.76 -23.74
CA ALA A 271 -17.55 -3.58 -24.94
C ALA A 271 -18.88 -4.26 -25.29
N LYS A 272 -19.54 -4.89 -24.30
CA LYS A 272 -20.82 -5.58 -24.53
C LYS A 272 -21.96 -4.64 -24.88
N THR A 273 -22.01 -3.47 -24.25
CA THR A 273 -22.97 -2.41 -24.60
C THR A 273 -22.78 -1.94 -26.03
N SER A 274 -21.53 -1.78 -26.47
CA SER A 274 -21.20 -1.42 -27.85
C SER A 274 -21.67 -2.48 -28.86
N GLU A 275 -21.59 -3.76 -28.51
CA GLU A 275 -22.15 -4.85 -29.32
C GLU A 275 -23.68 -4.76 -29.40
N PHE A 276 -24.37 -4.56 -28.27
CA PHE A 276 -25.82 -4.42 -28.25
C PHE A 276 -26.31 -3.21 -29.06
N LEU A 277 -25.62 -2.08 -28.96
CA LEU A 277 -25.92 -0.90 -29.78
C LEU A 277 -25.74 -1.18 -31.27
N LYS A 278 -24.73 -1.95 -31.68
CA LYS A 278 -24.58 -2.38 -33.08
C LYS A 278 -25.76 -3.24 -33.53
N VAL A 279 -26.22 -4.18 -32.71
CA VAL A 279 -27.40 -5.02 -33.04
C VAL A 279 -28.65 -4.16 -33.16
N LEU A 280 -28.88 -3.25 -32.21
CA LEU A 280 -30.03 -2.33 -32.22
C LEU A 280 -30.01 -1.40 -33.43
N ASN A 281 -28.85 -0.86 -33.79
CA ASN A 281 -28.71 -0.01 -34.98
C ASN A 281 -28.96 -0.77 -36.28
N ARG A 282 -28.58 -2.05 -36.37
CA ARG A 282 -28.91 -2.91 -37.53
C ARG A 282 -30.40 -3.23 -37.62
N ALA A 283 -31.12 -3.24 -36.50
CA ALA A 283 -32.56 -3.47 -36.47
C ALA A 283 -33.37 -2.21 -36.85
N ARG A 284 -32.74 -1.03 -36.92
CA ARG A 284 -33.41 0.16 -37.45
C ARG A 284 -33.63 -0.04 -38.95
N PRO A 285 -34.85 0.20 -39.47
CA PRO A 285 -35.07 0.21 -40.91
C PRO A 285 -34.07 1.17 -41.55
N GLU A 286 -33.40 0.74 -42.62
CA GLU A 286 -32.63 1.67 -43.44
C GLU A 286 -33.59 2.80 -43.86
N PRO A 287 -33.20 4.08 -43.75
CA PRO A 287 -34.01 5.15 -44.28
C PRO A 287 -34.25 4.79 -45.76
N LYS A 288 -35.53 4.59 -46.14
CA LYS A 288 -35.92 4.40 -47.54
C LYS A 288 -35.14 5.43 -48.33
N ILE A 289 -34.31 4.97 -49.28
CA ILE A 289 -33.55 5.83 -50.17
C ILE A 289 -34.48 6.97 -50.58
N THR A 290 -34.29 8.16 -50.00
CA THR A 290 -35.00 9.34 -50.48
C THR A 290 -34.56 9.46 -51.91
N GLU A 291 -35.51 9.29 -52.84
CA GLU A 291 -35.28 9.43 -54.27
C GLU A 291 -34.31 10.58 -54.49
N LYS A 292 -33.13 10.29 -55.06
CA LYS A 292 -32.20 11.34 -55.43
C LYS A 292 -32.86 12.14 -56.55
N LYS A 293 -33.58 13.19 -56.17
CA LYS A 293 -34.11 14.19 -57.11
C LYS A 293 -32.95 15.01 -57.62
N THR A 294 -32.91 15.22 -58.93
CA THR A 294 -32.01 16.23 -59.52
C THR A 294 -32.42 17.62 -59.01
N ILE A 295 -31.52 18.61 -59.13
CA ILE A 295 -31.76 20.01 -58.72
C ILE A 295 -33.09 20.60 -59.27
N THR A 296 -33.64 20.03 -60.35
CA THR A 296 -34.91 20.41 -60.99
C THR A 296 -36.14 19.60 -60.53
N GLY A 297 -36.00 18.74 -59.53
CA GLY A 297 -37.12 18.05 -58.89
C GLY A 297 -37.66 16.80 -59.60
N ARG A 298 -37.01 16.30 -60.67
CA ARG A 298 -37.42 15.08 -61.37
C ARG A 298 -36.80 13.82 -60.75
N THR A 299 -37.63 12.81 -60.55
CA THR A 299 -37.24 11.49 -60.05
C THR A 299 -36.69 10.61 -61.19
N PHE A 300 -35.55 9.94 -60.97
CA PHE A 300 -35.04 8.92 -61.90
C PHE A 300 -35.81 7.61 -61.73
N ILE A 301 -36.68 7.30 -62.69
CA ILE A 301 -37.30 5.97 -62.82
C ILE A 301 -36.42 5.16 -63.79
N ARG A 302 -35.77 4.11 -63.30
CA ARG A 302 -35.08 3.14 -64.17
C ARG A 302 -36.14 2.15 -64.65
N LYS A 303 -36.54 2.24 -65.93
CA LYS A 303 -37.33 1.19 -66.58
C LYS A 303 -36.41 0.02 -66.87
N GLU A 304 -36.89 -1.20 -66.55
CA GLU A 304 -36.26 -2.47 -66.96
C GLU A 304 -36.12 -2.56 -68.48
#